data_AF-A0A161WDY7-F1
#
_entry.id   AF-A0A161WDY7-F1
#
_cell.length_a   1.000
_cell.length_b   1.000
_cell.length_c   1.000
_cell.angle_alpha   90.00
_cell.angle_beta   90.00
_cell.angle_gamma   90.00
#
_symmetry.space_group_name_H-M   'P 1'
#
loop_
_entity.id
_entity.type
_entity.pdbx_description
1 polymer ?
#
loop_
_entity_poly.entity_id
_entity_poly.type
_entity_poly.pdbx_seq_one_letter_code
_entity_poly.pdbx_strand_id
1 'polypeptide(L)'
;MGLHRDGELLGLSPFETEIRRRIWWQIIMLETKYAVLAGFCDTLLPPNWDTKLPSNVNDADLLPGSSEPVKSREGATEMAFCLMLYESRAFFCDNPVPEFEAVILGGGNVSTESSKRFAGQSLEKYRLIVDQYEERLAGVEKRYTNPTAGGIHLVASKIRSLTAQRMRDMILHAREPWDEKVDGQSSQQSFFRAWVISFESDVNWYDTIDDKFTWYLKLHFQADAFSVMIELLQWQPVGTLVDRAWKVIDRLYDYHHEMYDMGKRDNFQRAENLLAGWSRRELAFRNLGISCDTPFVVARLRTLEVFRQHQSSLPLEQWPASAPDATLFPGLGASDFETFDGGLPPSSGGPAFGQWSNATSGPHAL
;
A
#
# COMPACT_ATOMS: atom_id res chain seq x y z
N MET A 1 11.76 -26.84 -19.58
CA MET A 1 12.63 -26.69 -18.38
C MET A 1 12.02 -27.31 -17.12
N GLY A 2 10.69 -27.33 -16.93
CA GLY A 2 10.06 -28.05 -15.80
C GLY A 2 10.30 -27.40 -14.44
N LEU A 3 10.48 -26.07 -14.40
CA LEU A 3 10.88 -25.32 -13.19
C LEU A 3 9.89 -25.39 -12.03
N HIS A 4 8.63 -25.71 -12.31
CA HIS A 4 7.59 -25.97 -11.30
C HIS A 4 7.77 -27.32 -10.59
N ARG A 5 8.71 -28.16 -11.05
CA ARG A 5 9.10 -29.41 -10.41
C ARG A 5 10.42 -29.27 -9.67
N ASP A 6 10.42 -29.68 -8.41
CA ASP A 6 11.60 -29.63 -7.55
C ASP A 6 12.72 -30.48 -8.14
N GLY A 7 13.94 -29.93 -8.13
CA GLY A 7 15.11 -30.59 -8.70
C GLY A 7 15.45 -31.92 -8.02
N GLU A 8 15.12 -32.08 -6.73
CA GLU A 8 15.36 -33.34 -6.01
C GLU A 8 14.56 -34.51 -6.62
N LEU A 9 13.31 -34.27 -7.01
CA LEU A 9 12.45 -35.28 -7.63
C LEU A 9 12.93 -35.67 -9.04
N LEU A 10 13.74 -34.81 -9.65
CA LEU A 10 14.30 -34.99 -10.98
C LEU A 10 15.74 -35.56 -10.92
N GLY A 11 16.30 -35.77 -9.73
CA GLY A 11 17.66 -36.27 -9.55
C GLY A 11 18.75 -35.27 -9.98
N LEU A 12 18.47 -33.96 -9.93
CA LEU A 12 19.42 -32.92 -10.30
C LEU A 12 20.45 -32.68 -9.19
N SER A 13 21.57 -32.03 -9.54
CA SER A 13 22.57 -31.67 -8.55
C SER A 13 22.00 -30.70 -7.50
N PRO A 14 22.55 -30.65 -6.28
CA PRO A 14 22.16 -29.69 -5.25
C PRO A 14 22.17 -28.23 -5.74
N PHE A 15 23.21 -27.86 -6.49
CA PHE A 15 23.33 -26.53 -7.10
C PHE A 15 22.18 -26.25 -8.07
N GLU A 16 21.95 -27.14 -9.05
CA GLU A 16 20.87 -26.94 -10.04
C GLU A 16 19.49 -26.92 -9.38
N THR A 17 19.28 -27.75 -8.36
CA THR A 17 18.04 -27.77 -7.57
C THR A 17 17.79 -26.41 -6.91
N GLU A 18 18.79 -25.87 -6.22
CA GLU A 18 18.67 -24.58 -5.53
C GLU A 18 18.46 -23.42 -6.53
N ILE A 19 19.19 -23.39 -7.64
CA ILE A 19 18.99 -22.38 -8.69
C ILE A 19 17.57 -22.48 -9.28
N ARG A 20 17.05 -23.69 -9.51
CA ARG A 20 15.67 -23.87 -9.99
C ARG A 20 14.64 -23.36 -8.99
N ARG A 21 14.81 -23.63 -7.68
CA ARG A 21 13.94 -23.10 -6.63
C ARG A 21 13.93 -21.57 -6.65
N ARG A 22 15.11 -20.94 -6.68
CA ARG A 22 15.24 -19.48 -6.72
C ARG A 22 14.57 -18.88 -7.96
N ILE A 23 14.77 -19.47 -9.14
CA ILE A 23 14.14 -19.01 -10.39
C ILE A 23 12.63 -19.18 -10.33
N TRP A 24 12.14 -20.34 -9.88
CA TRP A 24 10.70 -20.61 -9.82
C TRP A 24 9.97 -19.62 -8.92
N TRP A 25 10.50 -19.37 -7.72
CA TRP A 25 9.90 -18.41 -6.81
C TRP A 25 9.93 -16.98 -7.35
N GLN A 26 10.97 -16.61 -8.11
CA GLN A 26 10.98 -15.32 -8.79
C GLN A 26 9.91 -15.23 -9.89
N ILE A 27 9.65 -16.33 -10.62
CA ILE A 27 8.55 -16.40 -11.59
C ILE A 27 7.21 -16.22 -10.88
N ILE A 28 6.99 -16.89 -9.73
CA ILE A 28 5.78 -16.71 -8.93
C ILE A 28 5.59 -15.24 -8.56
N MET A 29 6.64 -14.57 -8.08
CA MET A 29 6.56 -13.17 -7.67
C MET A 29 6.25 -12.23 -8.84
N LEU A 30 6.89 -12.45 -10.00
CA LEU A 30 6.65 -11.64 -11.19
C LEU A 30 5.25 -11.85 -11.76
N GLU A 31 4.81 -13.10 -11.90
CA GLU A 31 3.46 -13.43 -12.38
C GLU A 31 2.40 -12.82 -11.46
N THR A 32 2.57 -12.95 -10.14
CA THR A 32 1.65 -12.36 -9.16
C THR A 32 1.58 -10.84 -9.32
N LYS A 33 2.73 -10.18 -9.49
CA LYS A 33 2.80 -8.72 -9.72
C LYS A 33 2.04 -8.31 -10.98
N TYR A 34 2.29 -8.98 -12.10
CA TYR A 34 1.70 -8.60 -13.38
C TYR A 34 0.22 -8.97 -13.48
N ALA A 35 -0.22 -10.04 -12.82
CA ALA A 35 -1.64 -10.36 -12.66
C ALA A 35 -2.37 -9.19 -11.98
N VAL A 36 -1.86 -8.73 -10.83
CA VAL A 36 -2.43 -7.58 -10.10
C VAL A 36 -2.44 -6.31 -10.95
N LEU A 37 -1.33 -5.99 -11.64
CA LEU A 37 -1.26 -4.81 -12.49
C LEU A 37 -2.21 -4.85 -13.70
N ALA A 38 -2.48 -6.04 -14.23
CA ALA A 38 -3.42 -6.23 -15.32
C ALA A 38 -4.89 -6.33 -14.85
N GLY A 39 -5.15 -6.23 -13.54
CA GLY A 39 -6.49 -6.38 -12.96
C GLY A 39 -6.98 -7.83 -12.88
N PHE A 40 -6.09 -8.82 -13.05
CA PHE A 40 -6.39 -10.22 -12.83
C PHE A 40 -6.21 -10.58 -11.36
N CYS A 41 -7.23 -11.18 -10.75
CA CYS A 41 -7.13 -11.76 -9.41
C CYS A 41 -6.51 -13.17 -9.41
N ASP A 42 -6.49 -13.85 -10.57
CA ASP A 42 -6.00 -15.22 -10.70
C ASP A 42 -4.64 -15.27 -11.41
N THR A 43 -3.67 -15.97 -10.82
CA THR A 43 -2.38 -16.22 -11.45
C THR A 43 -2.48 -17.36 -12.46
N LEU A 44 -1.77 -17.29 -13.59
CA LEU A 44 -1.69 -18.40 -14.55
C LEU A 44 -0.67 -19.48 -14.14
N LEU A 45 -0.27 -19.49 -12.88
CA LEU A 45 0.68 -20.47 -12.36
C LEU A 45 0.08 -21.88 -12.41
N PRO A 46 0.88 -22.91 -12.73
CA PRO A 46 0.44 -24.30 -12.66
C PRO A 46 -0.09 -24.61 -11.26
N PRO A 47 -1.27 -25.23 -11.11
CA PRO A 47 -1.88 -25.46 -9.79
C PRO A 47 -1.13 -26.53 -8.97
N ASN A 48 -0.27 -27.33 -9.59
CA ASN A 48 0.37 -28.51 -9.00
C ASN A 48 1.91 -28.46 -9.07
N TRP A 49 2.49 -27.31 -8.73
CA TRP A 49 3.93 -27.19 -8.50
C TRP A 49 4.32 -27.82 -7.15
N ASP A 50 5.51 -28.39 -7.07
CA ASP A 50 6.05 -29.06 -5.87
C ASP A 50 7.43 -28.52 -5.46
N THR A 51 7.88 -27.45 -6.13
CA THR A 51 9.18 -26.80 -5.89
C THR A 51 9.22 -26.23 -4.48
N LYS A 52 10.22 -26.59 -3.68
CA LYS A 52 10.32 -26.08 -2.30
C LYS A 52 10.75 -24.62 -2.25
N LEU A 53 10.60 -23.97 -1.09
CA LEU A 53 11.24 -22.69 -0.84
C LEU A 53 12.76 -22.79 -1.00
N PRO A 54 13.44 -21.73 -1.48
CA PRO A 54 14.89 -21.68 -1.55
C PRO A 54 15.54 -21.80 -0.17
N SER A 55 16.81 -22.20 -0.15
CA SER A 55 17.57 -22.37 1.08
C SER A 55 18.15 -21.03 1.57
N ASN A 56 18.27 -20.86 2.90
CA ASN A 56 18.91 -19.68 3.50
C ASN A 56 20.45 -19.80 3.44
N VAL A 57 21.06 -19.43 2.33
CA VAL A 57 22.52 -19.52 2.10
C VAL A 57 23.03 -18.30 1.30
N ASN A 58 24.29 -17.93 1.46
CA ASN A 58 24.89 -16.89 0.62
C ASN A 58 25.30 -17.48 -0.74
N ASP A 59 25.44 -16.63 -1.75
CA ASP A 59 25.79 -17.09 -3.10
C ASP A 59 27.20 -17.70 -3.16
N ALA A 60 28.12 -17.22 -2.32
CA ALA A 60 29.47 -17.76 -2.19
C ALA A 60 29.50 -19.22 -1.69
N ASP A 61 28.43 -19.70 -1.06
CA ASP A 61 28.31 -21.08 -0.59
C ASP A 61 27.77 -22.03 -1.67
N LEU A 62 27.28 -21.50 -2.80
CA LEU A 62 26.73 -22.29 -3.90
C LEU A 62 27.81 -22.66 -4.91
N LEU A 63 28.34 -23.87 -4.78
CA LEU A 63 29.42 -24.38 -5.63
C LEU A 63 28.89 -25.26 -6.77
N PRO A 64 29.07 -24.88 -8.04
CA PRO A 64 28.72 -25.73 -9.18
C PRO A 64 29.47 -27.07 -9.12
N GLY A 65 28.75 -28.17 -9.36
CA GLY A 65 29.32 -29.52 -9.35
C GLY A 65 29.49 -30.15 -7.96
N SER A 66 29.15 -29.44 -6.88
CA SER A 66 29.10 -30.05 -5.55
C SER A 66 28.01 -31.11 -5.47
N SER A 67 28.35 -32.28 -4.90
CA SER A 67 27.40 -33.33 -4.55
C SER A 67 26.81 -33.15 -3.14
N GLU A 68 27.31 -32.20 -2.36
CA GLU A 68 26.82 -31.95 -1.01
C GLU A 68 25.47 -31.21 -1.06
N PRO A 69 24.46 -31.66 -0.30
CA PRO A 69 23.18 -30.97 -0.22
C PRO A 69 23.35 -29.53 0.29
N VAL A 70 22.66 -28.57 -0.34
CA VAL A 70 22.58 -27.19 0.15
C VAL A 70 21.82 -27.21 1.48
N LYS A 71 22.48 -26.77 2.56
CA LYS A 71 21.90 -26.71 3.91
C LYS A 71 21.61 -25.27 4.28
N SER A 72 20.34 -24.97 4.56
CA SER A 72 19.95 -23.68 5.13
C SER A 72 20.71 -23.38 6.42
N ARG A 73 21.21 -22.15 6.53
CA ARG A 73 21.87 -21.63 7.72
C ARG A 73 20.85 -21.02 8.68
N GLU A 74 21.20 -21.00 9.95
CA GLU A 74 20.57 -20.11 10.92
C GLU A 74 21.18 -18.71 10.82
N GLY A 75 20.35 -17.68 11.02
CA GLY A 75 20.80 -16.29 11.00
C GLY A 75 20.79 -15.63 9.63
N ALA A 76 21.38 -14.44 9.59
CA ALA A 76 21.37 -13.52 8.46
C ALA A 76 22.20 -14.02 7.27
N THR A 77 21.56 -14.08 6.09
CA THR A 77 22.21 -14.27 4.77
C THR A 77 21.62 -13.31 3.74
N GLU A 78 22.25 -13.21 2.56
CA GLU A 78 21.75 -12.43 1.42
C GLU A 78 20.31 -12.83 1.01
N MET A 79 19.88 -14.06 1.32
CA MET A 79 18.56 -14.58 0.99
C MET A 79 17.43 -14.08 1.91
N ALA A 80 17.73 -13.41 3.02
CA ALA A 80 16.73 -13.05 4.03
C ALA A 80 15.53 -12.27 3.45
N PHE A 81 15.78 -11.30 2.58
CA PHE A 81 14.72 -10.52 1.95
C PHE A 81 13.85 -11.36 1.00
N CYS A 82 14.49 -12.14 0.12
CA CYS A 82 13.77 -13.04 -0.77
C CYS A 82 12.93 -14.06 0.01
N LEU A 83 13.48 -14.64 1.08
CA LEU A 83 12.76 -15.61 1.90
C LEU A 83 11.55 -15.00 2.61
N MET A 84 11.67 -13.78 3.14
CA MET A 84 10.52 -13.07 3.71
C MET A 84 9.42 -12.82 2.67
N LEU A 85 9.77 -12.45 1.43
CA LEU A 85 8.81 -12.29 0.34
C LEU A 85 8.18 -13.63 -0.07
N TYR A 86 8.98 -14.68 -0.22
CA TYR A 86 8.50 -15.99 -0.66
C TYR A 86 7.64 -16.67 0.40
N GLU A 87 7.99 -16.56 1.68
CA GLU A 87 7.14 -17.03 2.79
C GLU A 87 5.84 -16.25 2.86
N SER A 88 5.90 -14.93 2.65
CA SER A 88 4.70 -14.10 2.54
C SER A 88 3.81 -14.58 1.39
N ARG A 89 4.38 -14.87 0.22
CA ARG A 89 3.62 -15.36 -0.93
C ARG A 89 3.07 -16.76 -0.71
N ALA A 90 3.87 -17.66 -0.13
CA ALA A 90 3.49 -19.03 0.20
C ALA A 90 2.27 -19.03 1.12
N PHE A 91 2.27 -18.18 2.16
CA PHE A 91 1.15 -18.04 3.06
C PHE A 91 -0.16 -17.71 2.33
N PHE A 92 -0.14 -16.76 1.39
CA PHE A 92 -1.35 -16.40 0.61
C PHE A 92 -1.70 -17.42 -0.49
N CYS A 93 -0.77 -18.28 -0.89
CA CYS A 93 -1.11 -19.46 -1.71
C CYS A 93 -1.86 -20.51 -0.88
N ASP A 94 -1.39 -20.77 0.35
CA ASP A 94 -1.99 -21.73 1.28
C ASP A 94 -3.34 -21.24 1.82
N ASN A 95 -3.47 -19.92 1.97
CA ASN A 95 -4.64 -19.23 2.50
C ASN A 95 -5.15 -18.23 1.46
N PRO A 96 -5.79 -18.72 0.37
CA PRO A 96 -6.33 -17.81 -0.62
C PRO A 96 -7.38 -16.93 0.03
N VAL A 97 -7.34 -15.65 -0.30
CA VAL A 97 -8.31 -14.63 0.11
C VAL A 97 -9.17 -14.24 -1.11
N PRO A 98 -9.93 -15.19 -1.69
CA PRO A 98 -10.80 -14.86 -2.81
C PRO A 98 -11.80 -13.81 -2.35
N GLU A 99 -12.19 -12.94 -3.26
CA GLU A 99 -13.16 -11.86 -2.99
C GLU A 99 -12.68 -10.80 -2.00
N PHE A 100 -11.41 -10.81 -1.55
CA PHE A 100 -10.89 -9.76 -0.66
C PHE A 100 -11.13 -8.38 -1.26
N GLU A 101 -10.75 -8.18 -2.52
CA GLU A 101 -11.03 -6.94 -3.24
C GLU A 101 -12.54 -6.61 -3.26
N ALA A 102 -13.38 -7.58 -3.60
CA ALA A 102 -14.83 -7.39 -3.65
C ALA A 102 -15.44 -7.05 -2.28
N VAL A 103 -14.91 -7.60 -1.19
CA VAL A 103 -15.35 -7.32 0.18
C VAL A 103 -14.84 -5.96 0.66
N ILE A 104 -13.58 -5.61 0.38
CA ILE A 104 -13.01 -4.30 0.73
C ILE A 104 -13.67 -3.17 -0.07
N LEU A 105 -13.93 -3.42 -1.36
CA LEU A 105 -14.51 -2.46 -2.31
C LEU A 105 -16.01 -2.67 -2.51
N GLY A 106 -16.67 -3.46 -1.67
CA GLY A 106 -18.11 -3.78 -1.67
C GLY A 106 -18.75 -3.98 -3.05
N GLY A 107 -18.02 -4.52 -4.01
CA GLY A 107 -18.47 -4.74 -5.38
C GLY A 107 -19.00 -6.16 -5.53
N GLY A 108 -20.32 -6.34 -5.51
CA GLY A 108 -20.93 -7.66 -5.75
C GLY A 108 -22.45 -7.61 -5.83
N ASN A 109 -23.04 -8.42 -6.71
CA ASN A 109 -24.49 -8.59 -6.92
C ASN A 109 -25.18 -9.33 -5.75
N VAL A 110 -24.94 -8.92 -4.51
CA VAL A 110 -25.52 -9.55 -3.32
C VAL A 110 -26.46 -8.57 -2.64
N SER A 111 -27.68 -9.03 -2.33
CA SER A 111 -28.71 -8.28 -1.61
C SER A 111 -28.15 -7.57 -0.36
N THR A 112 -28.53 -6.31 -0.15
CA THR A 112 -28.03 -5.41 0.92
C THR A 112 -28.04 -6.05 2.33
N GLU A 113 -29.04 -6.88 2.63
CA GLU A 113 -29.17 -7.54 3.95
C GLU A 113 -28.30 -8.81 4.07
N SER A 114 -28.13 -9.54 2.96
CA SER A 114 -27.23 -10.69 2.86
C SER A 114 -25.77 -10.25 2.83
N SER A 115 -25.47 -9.14 2.15
CA SER A 115 -24.14 -8.54 2.10
C SER A 115 -23.67 -8.14 3.49
N LYS A 116 -24.51 -7.53 4.34
CA LYS A 116 -24.09 -7.07 5.69
C LYS A 116 -23.60 -8.20 6.59
N ARG A 117 -24.34 -9.32 6.61
CA ARG A 117 -23.94 -10.51 7.38
C ARG A 117 -22.73 -11.22 6.77
N PHE A 118 -22.69 -11.29 5.45
CA PHE A 118 -21.60 -11.90 4.70
C PHE A 118 -20.28 -11.13 4.88
N ALA A 119 -20.31 -9.80 4.74
CA ALA A 119 -19.15 -8.93 4.93
C ALA A 119 -18.63 -9.00 6.37
N GLY A 120 -19.49 -8.94 7.39
CA GLY A 120 -19.04 -9.04 8.78
C GLY A 120 -18.31 -10.36 9.10
N GLN A 121 -18.85 -11.49 8.64
CA GLN A 121 -18.21 -12.81 8.82
C GLN A 121 -16.93 -12.95 7.97
N SER A 122 -16.93 -12.39 6.76
CA SER A 122 -15.77 -12.41 5.87
C SER A 122 -14.62 -11.54 6.38
N LEU A 123 -14.91 -10.34 6.90
CA LEU A 123 -13.92 -9.44 7.48
C LEU A 123 -13.26 -10.05 8.72
N GLU A 124 -14.02 -10.72 9.59
CA GLU A 124 -13.45 -11.43 10.74
C GLU A 124 -12.53 -12.58 10.32
N LYS A 125 -12.94 -13.33 9.29
CA LYS A 125 -12.07 -14.34 8.66
C LYS A 125 -10.77 -13.73 8.14
N TYR A 126 -10.83 -12.58 7.47
CA TYR A 126 -9.62 -11.90 6.97
C TYR A 126 -8.74 -11.37 8.10
N ARG A 127 -9.30 -10.87 9.20
CA ARG A 127 -8.52 -10.47 10.40
C ARG A 127 -7.72 -11.65 10.94
N LEU A 128 -8.36 -12.81 11.09
CA LEU A 128 -7.69 -14.03 11.55
C LEU A 128 -6.57 -14.46 10.59
N ILE A 129 -6.79 -14.34 9.28
CA ILE A 129 -5.75 -14.64 8.27
C ILE A 129 -4.56 -13.68 8.43
N VAL A 130 -4.79 -12.39 8.69
CA VAL A 130 -3.70 -11.42 8.92
C VAL A 130 -2.92 -11.74 10.20
N ASP A 131 -3.59 -12.18 11.27
CA ASP A 131 -2.91 -12.56 12.51
C ASP A 131 -2.07 -13.84 12.32
N GLN A 132 -2.59 -14.82 11.59
CA GLN A 132 -1.84 -16.03 11.21
C GLN A 132 -0.64 -15.72 10.30
N TYR A 133 -0.80 -14.78 9.37
CA TYR A 133 0.29 -14.28 8.54
C TYR A 133 1.41 -13.70 9.40
N GLU A 134 1.06 -12.83 10.34
CA GLU A 134 2.02 -12.16 11.20
C GLU A 134 2.75 -13.16 12.10
N GLU A 135 2.04 -14.13 12.68
CA GLU A 135 2.66 -15.19 13.50
C GLU A 135 3.66 -16.03 12.70
N ARG A 136 3.27 -16.50 11.50
CA ARG A 136 4.15 -17.31 10.63
C ARG A 136 5.42 -16.53 10.27
N LEU A 137 5.26 -15.29 9.80
CA LEU A 137 6.40 -14.49 9.36
C LEU A 137 7.26 -14.01 10.53
N ALA A 138 6.72 -13.89 11.75
CA ALA A 138 7.52 -13.53 12.93
C ALA A 138 8.57 -14.61 13.25
N GLY A 139 8.22 -15.88 13.05
CA GLY A 139 9.15 -17.00 13.17
C GLY A 139 10.29 -16.92 12.15
N VAL A 140 9.96 -16.62 10.89
CA VAL A 140 10.94 -16.48 9.80
C VAL A 140 11.85 -15.27 10.02
N GLU A 141 11.26 -14.13 10.39
CA GLU A 141 11.97 -12.88 10.69
C GLU A 141 13.03 -13.11 11.78
N LYS A 142 12.62 -13.72 12.91
CA LYS A 142 13.52 -14.03 14.03
C LYS A 142 14.66 -14.96 13.63
N ARG A 143 14.42 -15.87 12.69
CA ARG A 143 15.40 -16.89 12.29
C ARG A 143 16.43 -16.37 11.30
N TYR A 144 16.01 -15.54 10.34
CA TYR A 144 16.83 -15.20 9.17
C TYR A 144 17.15 -13.70 9.00
N THR A 145 16.50 -12.80 9.74
CA THR A 145 16.75 -11.36 9.61
C THR A 145 17.61 -10.83 10.75
N ASN A 146 18.40 -9.79 10.46
CA ASN A 146 19.14 -9.04 11.48
C ASN A 146 19.03 -7.53 11.18
N PRO A 147 18.06 -6.81 11.77
CA PRO A 147 17.86 -5.39 11.51
C PRO A 147 19.09 -4.53 11.84
N THR A 148 19.91 -4.96 12.82
CA THR A 148 21.13 -4.23 13.22
C THR A 148 22.23 -4.28 12.17
N ALA A 149 22.18 -5.25 11.25
CA ALA A 149 23.09 -5.32 10.12
C ALA A 149 22.79 -4.25 9.04
N GLY A 150 21.60 -3.62 9.09
CA GLY A 150 21.16 -2.63 8.12
C GLY A 150 20.91 -3.21 6.72
N GLY A 151 20.86 -2.33 5.71
CA GLY A 151 20.69 -2.71 4.32
C GLY A 151 19.49 -3.64 4.09
N ILE A 152 19.70 -4.70 3.31
CA ILE A 152 18.65 -5.64 2.90
C ILE A 152 17.97 -6.34 4.08
N HIS A 153 18.65 -6.50 5.22
CA HIS A 153 18.08 -7.12 6.41
C HIS A 153 17.11 -6.21 7.15
N LEU A 154 17.37 -4.90 7.16
CA LEU A 154 16.41 -3.92 7.68
C LEU A 154 15.14 -3.93 6.82
N VAL A 155 15.28 -4.00 5.49
CA VAL A 155 14.12 -4.10 4.58
C VAL A 155 13.36 -5.40 4.82
N ALA A 156 14.08 -6.52 4.91
CA ALA A 156 13.49 -7.84 5.14
C ALA A 156 12.64 -7.90 6.43
N SER A 157 13.11 -7.28 7.52
CA SER A 157 12.40 -7.29 8.80
C SER A 157 11.11 -6.46 8.79
N LYS A 158 10.88 -5.64 7.76
CA LYS A 158 9.69 -4.78 7.65
C LYS A 158 8.57 -5.39 6.82
N ILE A 159 8.88 -6.42 6.01
CA ILE A 159 7.89 -7.12 5.16
C ILE A 159 6.68 -7.55 5.97
N ARG A 160 6.91 -8.26 7.08
CA ARG A 160 5.83 -8.74 7.94
C ARG A 160 4.94 -7.61 8.44
N SER A 161 5.51 -6.63 9.11
CA SER A 161 4.71 -5.61 9.81
C SER A 161 4.02 -4.66 8.83
N LEU A 162 4.70 -4.23 7.76
CA LEU A 162 4.12 -3.30 6.79
C LEU A 162 3.03 -3.95 5.93
N THR A 163 3.22 -5.22 5.51
CA THR A 163 2.18 -5.96 4.79
C THR A 163 0.97 -6.24 5.68
N ALA A 164 1.18 -6.68 6.93
CA ALA A 164 0.08 -6.91 7.86
C ALA A 164 -0.68 -5.61 8.17
N GLN A 165 0.04 -4.50 8.42
CA GLN A 165 -0.57 -3.20 8.69
C GLN A 165 -1.44 -2.73 7.51
N ARG A 166 -0.94 -2.82 6.27
CA ARG A 166 -1.71 -2.48 5.07
C ARG A 166 -3.02 -3.26 5.00
N MET A 167 -2.97 -4.57 5.26
CA MET A 167 -4.18 -5.40 5.25
C MET A 167 -5.15 -5.01 6.36
N ARG A 168 -4.65 -4.72 7.57
CA ARG A 168 -5.48 -4.24 8.68
C ARG A 168 -6.16 -2.92 8.36
N ASP A 169 -5.43 -1.98 7.76
CA ASP A 169 -5.99 -0.68 7.37
C ASP A 169 -7.07 -0.85 6.31
N MET A 170 -6.84 -1.69 5.31
CA MET A 170 -7.86 -2.04 4.31
C MET A 170 -9.10 -2.66 4.97
N ILE A 171 -8.92 -3.63 5.87
CA ILE A 171 -10.03 -4.29 6.59
C ILE A 171 -10.78 -3.33 7.51
N LEU A 172 -10.07 -2.46 8.23
CA LEU A 172 -10.68 -1.46 9.13
C LEU A 172 -11.56 -0.48 8.34
N HIS A 173 -11.15 -0.17 7.12
CA HIS A 173 -11.81 0.80 6.25
C HIS A 173 -12.76 0.17 5.23
N ALA A 174 -12.90 -1.16 5.24
CA ALA A 174 -13.95 -1.90 4.56
C ALA A 174 -15.28 -1.62 5.26
N ARG A 175 -15.98 -0.57 4.82
CA ARG A 175 -17.30 -0.21 5.38
C ARG A 175 -18.34 -1.27 5.02
N GLU A 176 -19.40 -1.33 5.84
CA GLU A 176 -20.58 -2.17 5.62
C GLU A 176 -21.11 -2.03 4.18
N PRO A 177 -21.63 -3.11 3.60
CA PRO A 177 -22.07 -3.12 2.22
C PRO A 177 -23.18 -2.10 1.98
N TRP A 178 -22.97 -1.35 0.91
CA TRP A 178 -23.77 -0.22 0.48
C TRP A 178 -25.03 -0.69 -0.26
N ASP A 179 -26.03 0.19 -0.26
CA ASP A 179 -27.21 0.03 -1.09
C ASP A 179 -26.98 0.77 -2.42
N GLU A 180 -26.72 0.02 -3.50
CA GLU A 180 -26.52 0.58 -4.85
C GLU A 180 -27.66 1.50 -5.30
N LYS A 181 -28.85 1.35 -4.70
CA LYS A 181 -30.04 2.15 -5.02
C LYS A 181 -30.08 3.52 -4.34
N VAL A 182 -29.28 3.74 -3.30
CA VAL A 182 -29.27 5.00 -2.51
C VAL A 182 -28.00 5.81 -2.79
N ASP A 183 -26.86 5.15 -2.98
CA ASP A 183 -25.55 5.82 -2.97
C ASP A 183 -24.77 5.61 -4.27
N GLY A 184 -25.26 6.12 -5.40
CA GLY A 184 -24.63 5.94 -6.73
C GLY A 184 -23.16 6.40 -6.87
N GLN A 185 -22.61 7.13 -5.89
CA GLN A 185 -21.19 7.56 -5.83
C GLN A 185 -20.34 6.80 -4.79
N SER A 186 -20.93 5.88 -4.01
CA SER A 186 -20.28 5.18 -2.90
C SER A 186 -19.13 4.27 -3.34
N SER A 187 -19.27 3.57 -4.46
CA SER A 187 -18.23 2.69 -5.01
C SER A 187 -16.95 3.47 -5.30
N GLN A 188 -17.07 4.62 -5.98
CA GLN A 188 -15.93 5.49 -6.30
C GLN A 188 -15.21 6.01 -5.05
N GLN A 189 -15.96 6.33 -3.98
CA GLN A 189 -15.35 6.74 -2.71
C GLN A 189 -14.62 5.59 -2.00
N SER A 190 -15.14 4.35 -2.09
CA SER A 190 -14.48 3.16 -1.56
C SER A 190 -13.19 2.84 -2.30
N PHE A 191 -13.20 2.91 -3.64
CA PHE A 191 -12.00 2.81 -4.47
C PHE A 191 -10.99 3.91 -4.11
N PHE A 192 -11.43 5.17 -4.03
CA PHE A 192 -10.56 6.28 -3.66
C PHE A 192 -9.90 6.06 -2.29
N ARG A 193 -10.67 5.62 -1.28
CA ARG A 193 -10.13 5.31 0.05
C ARG A 193 -9.11 4.18 0.00
N ALA A 194 -9.39 3.09 -0.71
CA ALA A 194 -8.47 1.97 -0.85
C ALA A 194 -7.15 2.41 -1.51
N TRP A 195 -7.21 3.28 -2.53
CA TRP A 195 -6.01 3.86 -3.14
C TRP A 195 -5.22 4.73 -2.17
N VAL A 196 -5.88 5.63 -1.42
CA VAL A 196 -5.20 6.46 -0.43
C VAL A 196 -4.47 5.60 0.60
N ILE A 197 -5.13 4.58 1.17
CA ILE A 197 -4.51 3.65 2.14
C ILE A 197 -3.33 2.90 1.50
N SER A 198 -3.48 2.42 0.27
CA SER A 198 -2.41 1.73 -0.46
C SER A 198 -1.18 2.63 -0.61
N PHE A 199 -1.37 3.87 -1.05
CA PHE A 199 -0.26 4.79 -1.28
C PHE A 199 0.34 5.35 0.01
N GLU A 200 -0.42 5.46 1.10
CA GLU A 200 0.14 5.73 2.44
C GLU A 200 1.05 4.58 2.89
N SER A 201 0.64 3.33 2.64
CA SER A 201 1.48 2.16 2.90
C SER A 201 2.77 2.20 2.06
N ASP A 202 2.68 2.60 0.79
CA ASP A 202 3.85 2.76 -0.07
C ASP A 202 4.79 3.87 0.45
N VAL A 203 4.25 5.00 0.92
CA VAL A 203 5.04 6.07 1.56
C VAL A 203 5.74 5.56 2.82
N ASN A 204 5.07 4.76 3.65
CA ASN A 204 5.70 4.14 4.83
C ASN A 204 6.84 3.20 4.45
N TRP A 205 6.72 2.48 3.33
CA TRP A 205 7.82 1.69 2.76
C TRP A 205 9.00 2.59 2.37
N TYR A 206 8.74 3.68 1.65
CA TYR A 206 9.79 4.63 1.26
C TYR A 206 10.50 5.28 2.46
N ASP A 207 9.78 5.60 3.54
CA ASP A 207 10.38 6.16 4.76
C ASP A 207 11.27 5.17 5.53
N THR A 208 11.04 3.87 5.33
CA THR A 208 11.69 2.82 6.14
C THR A 208 12.81 2.11 5.39
N ILE A 209 12.76 2.08 4.06
CA ILE A 209 13.71 1.35 3.23
C ILE A 209 15.08 2.05 3.21
N ASP A 210 16.16 1.28 3.15
CA ASP A 210 17.49 1.83 2.87
C ASP A 210 17.52 2.36 1.41
N ASP A 211 18.06 3.57 1.22
CA ASP A 211 18.10 4.28 -0.07
C ASP A 211 18.65 3.42 -1.21
N LYS A 212 19.56 2.48 -0.93
CA LYS A 212 20.15 1.57 -1.91
C LYS A 212 19.13 0.60 -2.51
N PHE A 213 18.00 0.38 -1.85
CA PHE A 213 16.94 -0.55 -2.26
C PHE A 213 15.65 0.17 -2.70
N THR A 214 15.62 1.50 -2.71
CA THR A 214 14.47 2.29 -3.18
C THR A 214 14.05 1.95 -4.60
N TRP A 215 14.99 1.52 -5.46
CA TRP A 215 14.68 1.04 -6.82
C TRP A 215 13.65 -0.11 -6.83
N TYR A 216 13.64 -0.95 -5.80
CA TYR A 216 12.69 -2.06 -5.68
C TYR A 216 11.27 -1.53 -5.50
N LEU A 217 11.05 -0.56 -4.60
CA LEU A 217 9.75 0.06 -4.42
C LEU A 217 9.28 0.77 -5.69
N LYS A 218 10.19 1.47 -6.38
CA LYS A 218 9.88 2.11 -7.67
C LYS A 218 9.42 1.11 -8.73
N LEU A 219 9.99 -0.09 -8.74
CA LEU A 219 9.57 -1.16 -9.65
C LEU A 219 8.11 -1.60 -9.39
N HIS A 220 7.64 -1.47 -8.16
CA HIS A 220 6.30 -1.89 -7.73
C HIS A 220 5.28 -0.75 -7.68
N PHE A 221 5.68 0.48 -7.96
CA PHE A 221 4.79 1.63 -7.96
C PHE A 221 3.69 1.52 -9.03
N GLN A 222 2.43 1.61 -8.60
CA GLN A 222 1.25 1.50 -9.46
C GLN A 222 0.87 2.86 -10.06
N ALA A 223 1.64 3.32 -11.05
CA ALA A 223 1.49 4.66 -11.63
C ALA A 223 0.09 4.93 -12.24
N ASP A 224 -0.57 3.91 -12.79
CA ASP A 224 -1.92 4.05 -13.36
C ASP A 224 -2.97 4.27 -12.27
N ALA A 225 -2.91 3.47 -11.20
CA ALA A 225 -3.77 3.66 -10.03
C ALA A 225 -3.56 5.03 -9.37
N PHE A 226 -2.30 5.52 -9.37
CA PHE A 226 -1.98 6.85 -8.87
C PHE A 226 -2.60 7.95 -9.73
N SER A 227 -2.56 7.81 -11.06
CA SER A 227 -3.25 8.73 -11.98
C SER A 227 -4.77 8.74 -11.74
N VAL A 228 -5.40 7.56 -11.57
CA VAL A 228 -6.83 7.45 -11.28
C VAL A 228 -7.17 8.14 -9.95
N MET A 229 -6.37 7.94 -8.90
CA MET A 229 -6.55 8.63 -7.63
C MET A 229 -6.50 10.16 -7.81
N ILE A 230 -5.57 10.68 -8.60
CA ILE A 230 -5.46 12.11 -8.91
C ILE A 230 -6.69 12.63 -9.67
N GLU A 231 -7.20 11.87 -10.63
CA GLU A 231 -8.41 12.23 -11.38
C GLU A 231 -9.64 12.32 -10.47
N LEU A 232 -9.76 11.42 -9.50
CA LEU A 232 -10.86 11.43 -8.52
C LEU A 232 -10.88 12.69 -7.65
N LEU A 233 -9.73 13.32 -7.39
CA LEU A 233 -9.64 14.59 -6.63
C LEU A 233 -10.33 15.75 -7.34
N GLN A 234 -10.49 15.69 -8.66
CA GLN A 234 -11.22 16.72 -9.40
C GLN A 234 -12.71 16.73 -9.05
N TRP A 235 -13.25 15.59 -8.62
CA TRP A 235 -14.66 15.40 -8.29
C TRP A 235 -14.93 15.57 -6.79
N GLN A 236 -13.90 15.47 -5.94
CA GLN A 236 -13.98 15.63 -4.48
C GLN A 236 -12.90 16.61 -3.97
N PRO A 237 -13.18 17.93 -3.96
CA PRO A 237 -12.16 18.94 -3.64
C PRO A 237 -11.83 19.06 -2.14
N VAL A 238 -12.73 18.62 -1.26
CA VAL A 238 -12.64 18.81 0.20
C VAL A 238 -12.93 17.52 0.97
N GLY A 239 -12.36 17.39 2.17
CA GLY A 239 -12.59 16.27 3.08
C GLY A 239 -11.29 15.68 3.64
N THR A 240 -11.37 15.03 4.80
CA THR A 240 -10.20 14.50 5.52
C THR A 240 -9.41 13.46 4.70
N LEU A 241 -10.12 12.64 3.91
CA LEU A 241 -9.50 11.67 3.01
C LEU A 241 -8.77 12.36 1.83
N VAL A 242 -9.33 13.45 1.32
CA VAL A 242 -8.71 14.27 0.27
C VAL A 242 -7.45 14.95 0.81
N ASP A 243 -7.47 15.42 2.06
CA ASP A 243 -6.30 16.01 2.73
C ASP A 243 -5.16 15.00 2.88
N ARG A 244 -5.49 13.76 3.26
CA ARG A 244 -4.53 12.65 3.29
C ARG A 244 -3.97 12.36 1.90
N ALA A 245 -4.83 12.28 0.88
CA ALA A 245 -4.41 12.06 -0.50
C ALA A 245 -3.42 13.11 -0.98
N TRP A 246 -3.65 14.41 -0.71
CA TRP A 246 -2.70 15.47 -1.09
C TRP A 246 -1.34 15.33 -0.41
N LYS A 247 -1.30 14.94 0.88
CA LYS A 247 -0.03 14.67 1.59
C LYS A 247 0.73 13.51 0.96
N VAL A 248 0.02 12.45 0.61
CA VAL A 248 0.59 11.25 -0.04
C VAL A 248 1.14 11.57 -1.41
N ILE A 249 0.40 12.35 -2.22
CA ILE A 249 0.84 12.79 -3.55
C ILE A 249 2.15 13.58 -3.43
N ASP A 250 2.22 14.52 -2.49
CA ASP A 250 3.41 15.35 -2.29
C ASP A 250 4.63 14.48 -1.95
N ARG A 251 4.46 13.55 -1.01
CA ARG A 251 5.48 12.57 -0.59
C ARG A 251 5.91 11.66 -1.75
N LEU A 252 4.98 11.14 -2.55
CA LEU A 252 5.32 10.26 -3.67
C LEU A 252 6.09 11.00 -4.78
N TYR A 253 5.74 12.26 -5.07
CA TYR A 253 6.50 13.07 -6.04
C TYR A 253 7.93 13.40 -5.57
N ASP A 254 8.16 13.44 -4.26
CA ASP A 254 9.50 13.57 -3.69
C ASP A 254 10.36 12.34 -4.00
N TYR A 255 9.81 11.12 -3.88
CA TYR A 255 10.55 9.90 -4.26
C TYR A 255 10.63 9.66 -5.77
N HIS A 256 9.62 10.11 -6.54
CA HIS A 256 9.47 9.83 -7.97
C HIS A 256 9.69 11.08 -8.84
N HIS A 257 10.91 11.62 -8.81
CA HIS A 257 11.26 12.78 -9.63
C HIS A 257 11.08 12.57 -11.14
N GLU A 258 11.14 11.32 -11.61
CA GLU A 258 10.85 10.97 -13.00
C GLU A 258 9.43 11.37 -13.45
N MET A 259 8.50 11.61 -12.53
CA MET A 259 7.15 12.11 -12.85
C MET A 259 7.15 13.60 -13.27
N TYR A 260 8.24 14.34 -13.04
CA TYR A 260 8.40 15.71 -13.53
C TYR A 260 8.89 15.80 -14.98
N ASP A 261 9.20 14.67 -15.63
CA ASP A 261 9.54 14.63 -17.05
C ASP A 261 8.28 14.86 -17.90
N MET A 262 8.05 16.12 -18.28
CA MET A 262 6.93 16.57 -19.11
C MET A 262 7.07 16.17 -20.59
N GLY A 263 8.20 15.57 -21.00
CA GLY A 263 8.33 14.98 -22.33
C GLY A 263 7.51 13.69 -22.50
N LYS A 264 7.15 13.05 -21.38
CA LYS A 264 6.29 11.86 -21.37
C LYS A 264 4.83 12.27 -21.26
N ARG A 265 4.03 11.84 -22.23
CA ARG A 265 2.58 12.14 -22.32
C ARG A 265 1.83 11.82 -21.02
N ASP A 266 2.09 10.67 -20.40
CA ASP A 266 1.35 10.24 -19.20
C ASP A 266 1.68 11.11 -17.98
N ASN A 267 2.94 11.55 -17.85
CA ASN A 267 3.36 12.48 -16.82
C ASN A 267 2.73 13.86 -17.02
N PHE A 268 2.71 14.33 -18.26
CA PHE A 268 2.09 15.60 -18.61
C PHE A 268 0.60 15.60 -18.26
N GLN A 269 -0.14 14.57 -18.69
CA GLN A 269 -1.57 14.43 -18.39
C GLN A 269 -1.82 14.35 -16.87
N ARG A 270 -0.99 13.59 -16.13
CA ARG A 270 -1.09 13.49 -14.68
C ARG A 270 -0.88 14.85 -14.01
N ALA A 271 0.10 15.63 -14.47
CA ALA A 271 0.37 16.97 -13.95
C ALA A 271 -0.78 17.94 -14.25
N GLU A 272 -1.37 17.91 -15.46
CA GLU A 272 -2.58 18.68 -15.79
C GLU A 272 -3.74 18.32 -14.86
N ASN A 273 -4.01 17.02 -14.70
CA ASN A 273 -5.09 16.53 -13.86
C ASN A 273 -4.92 16.94 -12.39
N LEU A 274 -3.67 16.90 -11.90
CA LEU A 274 -3.32 17.32 -10.54
C LEU A 274 -3.53 18.82 -10.36
N LEU A 275 -3.06 19.66 -11.30
CA LEU A 275 -3.27 21.11 -11.24
C LEU A 275 -4.74 21.48 -11.32
N ALA A 276 -5.53 20.81 -12.18
CA ALA A 276 -6.96 21.00 -12.28
C ALA A 276 -7.69 20.65 -10.97
N GLY A 277 -7.35 19.50 -10.36
CA GLY A 277 -7.88 19.09 -9.06
C GLY A 277 -7.56 20.10 -7.95
N TRP A 278 -6.32 20.60 -7.92
CA TRP A 278 -5.91 21.61 -6.95
C TRP A 278 -6.65 22.94 -7.12
N SER A 279 -6.82 23.41 -8.36
CA SER A 279 -7.57 24.65 -8.63
C SER A 279 -9.03 24.58 -8.16
N ARG A 280 -9.69 23.41 -8.28
CA ARG A 280 -11.04 23.20 -7.74
C ARG A 280 -11.06 23.26 -6.22
N ARG A 281 -10.05 22.69 -5.57
CA ARG A 281 -9.88 22.74 -4.12
C ARG A 281 -9.63 24.18 -3.63
N GLU A 282 -8.75 24.94 -4.27
CA GLU A 282 -8.53 26.35 -3.94
C GLU A 282 -9.83 27.17 -4.04
N LEU A 283 -10.64 26.93 -5.07
CA LEU A 283 -11.94 27.60 -5.22
C LEU A 283 -12.90 27.23 -4.08
N ALA A 284 -13.00 25.95 -3.73
CA ALA A 284 -13.85 25.49 -2.64
C ALA A 284 -13.45 26.11 -1.29
N PHE A 285 -12.15 26.11 -0.97
CA PHE A 285 -11.63 26.72 0.26
C PHE A 285 -11.83 28.25 0.28
N ARG A 286 -11.62 28.92 -0.86
CA ARG A 286 -11.89 30.36 -0.99
C ARG A 286 -13.36 30.70 -0.74
N ASN A 287 -14.28 29.90 -1.26
CA ASN A 287 -15.72 30.08 -1.05
C ASN A 287 -16.12 29.88 0.42
N LEU A 288 -15.40 29.03 1.15
CA LEU A 288 -15.59 28.83 2.60
C LEU A 288 -14.84 29.86 3.46
N GLY A 289 -14.04 30.74 2.85
CA GLY A 289 -13.22 31.72 3.57
C GLY A 289 -12.04 31.11 4.34
N ILE A 290 -11.65 29.88 4.02
CA ILE A 290 -10.57 29.14 4.69
C ILE A 290 -9.31 29.20 3.82
N SER A 291 -8.15 29.43 4.41
CA SER A 291 -6.87 29.33 3.71
C SER A 291 -6.48 27.87 3.45
N CYS A 292 -6.03 27.56 2.24
CA CYS A 292 -5.53 26.23 1.87
C CYS A 292 -4.02 26.29 1.60
N ASP A 293 -3.22 25.57 2.39
CA ASP A 293 -1.78 25.45 2.15
C ASP A 293 -1.51 24.69 0.85
N THR A 294 -0.63 25.24 -0.01
CA THR A 294 -0.33 24.65 -1.32
C THR A 294 0.73 23.55 -1.20
N PRO A 295 0.45 22.31 -1.65
CA PRO A 295 1.43 21.22 -1.70
C PRO A 295 2.66 21.59 -2.53
N PHE A 296 3.82 21.06 -2.15
CA PHE A 296 5.08 21.37 -2.82
C PHE A 296 5.06 20.99 -4.30
N VAL A 297 4.48 19.84 -4.64
CA VAL A 297 4.29 19.35 -6.00
C VAL A 297 3.51 20.35 -6.85
N VAL A 298 2.44 20.94 -6.32
CA VAL A 298 1.63 21.92 -7.05
C VAL A 298 2.44 23.19 -7.28
N ALA A 299 3.09 23.71 -6.25
CA ALA A 299 3.93 24.89 -6.35
C ALA A 299 5.02 24.69 -7.41
N ARG A 300 5.70 23.55 -7.38
CA ARG A 300 6.74 23.18 -8.35
C ARG A 300 6.19 23.06 -9.78
N LEU A 301 5.08 22.36 -9.99
CA LEU A 301 4.48 22.23 -11.33
C LEU A 301 4.06 23.58 -11.92
N ARG A 302 3.54 24.50 -11.11
CA ARG A 302 3.19 25.87 -11.54
C ARG A 302 4.40 26.68 -12.01
N THR A 303 5.62 26.37 -11.55
CA THR A 303 6.83 27.07 -12.02
C THR A 303 7.28 26.63 -13.41
N LEU A 304 6.84 25.47 -13.90
CA LEU A 304 7.23 24.95 -15.21
C LEU A 304 6.61 25.80 -16.32
N GLU A 305 7.43 26.18 -17.31
CA GLU A 305 7.02 27.10 -18.38
C GLU A 305 5.82 26.59 -19.17
N VAL A 306 5.75 25.28 -19.40
CA VAL A 306 4.66 24.62 -20.15
C VAL A 306 3.29 24.89 -19.51
N PHE A 307 3.22 24.96 -18.18
CA PHE A 307 1.97 25.25 -17.47
C PHE A 307 1.73 26.75 -17.22
N ARG A 308 2.78 27.59 -17.19
CA ARG A 308 2.63 29.05 -17.17
C ARG A 308 1.97 29.59 -18.44
N GLN A 309 2.31 29.01 -19.60
CA GLN A 309 1.71 29.38 -20.88
C GLN A 309 0.24 28.93 -20.99
N HIS A 310 -0.11 27.77 -20.42
CA HIS A 310 -1.49 27.26 -20.39
C HIS A 310 -2.42 28.08 -19.49
N GLN A 311 -1.94 28.60 -18.35
CA GLN A 311 -2.73 29.50 -17.48
C GLN A 311 -3.04 30.86 -18.13
N SER A 312 -2.26 31.28 -19.13
CA SER A 312 -2.47 32.53 -19.85
C SER A 312 -3.37 32.39 -21.09
N SER A 313 -3.72 31.16 -21.50
CA SER A 313 -4.52 30.86 -22.69
C SER A 313 -5.90 30.25 -22.44
N LEU A 314 -6.26 29.95 -21.18
CA LEU A 314 -7.60 29.44 -20.86
C LEU A 314 -8.59 30.61 -20.79
N PRO A 315 -9.65 30.64 -21.62
CA PRO A 315 -10.82 31.45 -21.32
C PRO A 315 -11.32 31.07 -19.93
N LEU A 316 -11.88 32.04 -19.20
CA LEU A 316 -12.81 31.74 -18.10
C LEU A 316 -13.95 30.90 -18.71
N GLU A 317 -13.79 29.58 -18.75
CA GLU A 317 -14.90 28.69 -19.10
C GLU A 317 -15.94 28.88 -17.99
N GLN A 318 -16.93 29.72 -18.28
CA GLN A 318 -18.24 29.63 -17.66
C GLN A 318 -18.80 28.27 -18.06
N TRP A 319 -18.65 27.30 -17.16
CA TRP A 319 -18.98 25.90 -17.39
C TRP A 319 -19.90 25.38 -16.29
N PRO A 320 -20.88 24.54 -16.66
CA PRO A 320 -22.27 24.95 -16.73
C PRO A 320 -22.76 25.41 -15.34
N ALA A 321 -23.78 26.26 -15.32
CA ALA A 321 -24.54 26.49 -14.10
C ALA A 321 -24.82 25.15 -13.43
N SER A 322 -24.48 25.06 -12.13
CA SER A 322 -25.03 24.07 -11.23
C SER A 322 -26.45 23.77 -11.66
N ALA A 323 -26.74 22.51 -12.02
CA ALA A 323 -28.12 22.07 -12.06
C ALA A 323 -28.75 22.56 -10.74
N PRO A 324 -29.93 23.21 -10.82
CA PRO A 324 -30.44 24.02 -9.72
C PRO A 324 -30.41 23.21 -8.43
N ASP A 325 -29.86 23.84 -7.39
CA ASP A 325 -29.83 23.38 -6.00
C ASP A 325 -31.06 22.52 -5.69
N ALA A 326 -30.87 21.20 -5.63
CA ALA A 326 -31.76 20.21 -4.98
C ALA A 326 -31.39 18.74 -5.22
N THR A 327 -30.52 18.38 -6.17
CA THR A 327 -30.46 16.96 -6.62
C THR A 327 -29.10 16.28 -6.64
N LEU A 328 -28.01 16.93 -6.22
CA LEU A 328 -26.69 16.27 -6.20
C LEU A 328 -26.12 15.99 -4.80
N PHE A 329 -26.65 16.62 -3.74
CA PHE A 329 -26.44 16.24 -2.33
C PHE A 329 -27.60 16.77 -1.46
N PRO A 330 -28.72 16.05 -1.32
CA PRO A 330 -29.72 16.43 -0.32
C PRO A 330 -29.21 15.98 1.05
N GLY A 331 -28.70 16.91 1.85
CA GLY A 331 -28.52 16.68 3.30
C GLY A 331 -27.23 17.14 3.96
N LEU A 332 -26.21 17.59 3.22
CA LEU A 332 -24.94 18.00 3.86
C LEU A 332 -25.03 19.42 4.42
N GLY A 333 -25.23 19.50 5.74
CA GLY A 333 -25.12 20.74 6.50
C GLY A 333 -23.69 20.98 6.99
N ALA A 334 -23.37 22.22 7.36
CA ALA A 334 -22.07 22.57 7.95
C ALA A 334 -21.71 21.76 9.21
N SER A 335 -22.69 21.09 9.84
CA SER A 335 -22.54 20.19 10.99
C SER A 335 -22.06 18.77 10.65
N ASP A 336 -22.08 18.35 9.38
CA ASP A 336 -21.60 17.00 8.98
C ASP A 336 -20.06 16.94 8.83
N PHE A 337 -19.40 18.09 8.96
CA PHE A 337 -17.94 18.20 8.99
C PHE A 337 -17.33 17.85 10.36
N GLU A 338 -18.15 17.65 11.42
CA GLU A 338 -17.69 17.39 12.79
C GLU A 338 -17.87 15.94 13.29
N THR A 339 -18.44 15.02 12.51
CA THR A 339 -18.74 13.65 12.98
C THR A 339 -18.12 12.55 12.13
N PHE A 340 -16.78 12.47 12.11
CA PHE A 340 -16.12 11.17 12.00
C PHE A 340 -14.73 11.23 12.63
N ASP A 341 -14.71 11.17 13.97
CA ASP A 341 -13.49 10.99 14.73
C ASP A 341 -12.85 9.64 14.37
N GLY A 342 -11.61 9.71 13.92
CA GLY A 342 -10.70 8.57 13.83
C GLY A 342 -10.28 8.11 15.23
N GLY A 343 -11.25 7.63 16.02
CA GLY A 343 -11.05 7.13 17.36
C GLY A 343 -10.17 5.88 17.35
N LEU A 344 -8.87 6.06 17.60
CA LEU A 344 -8.06 5.06 18.27
C LEU A 344 -8.77 4.69 19.58
N PRO A 345 -8.94 3.40 19.93
CA PRO A 345 -9.43 3.05 21.26
C PRO A 345 -8.45 3.57 22.32
N PRO A 346 -8.93 4.06 23.48
CA PRO A 346 -8.06 4.51 24.54
C PRO A 346 -7.20 3.34 25.00
N SER A 347 -5.89 3.58 25.07
CA SER A 347 -4.91 2.66 25.65
C SER A 347 -5.37 2.23 27.04
N SER A 348 -5.71 0.95 27.18
CA SER A 348 -6.02 0.33 28.47
C SER A 348 -4.74 0.22 29.30
N GLY A 349 -4.64 1.07 30.33
CA GLY A 349 -4.06 0.77 31.64
C GLY A 349 -2.60 0.29 31.72
N GLY A 350 -1.69 1.22 32.01
CA GLY A 350 -0.42 0.98 32.70
C GLY A 350 -0.21 2.06 33.77
N PRO A 351 0.35 1.73 34.95
CA PRO A 351 0.06 2.46 36.18
C PRO A 351 0.74 3.83 36.27
N ALA A 352 0.03 4.72 36.98
CA ALA A 352 0.41 6.08 37.28
C ALA A 352 1.79 6.18 37.94
N PHE A 353 2.63 7.07 37.41
CA PHE A 353 3.71 7.70 38.16
C PHE A 353 3.42 9.19 38.30
N GLY A 354 3.09 9.59 39.52
CA GLY A 354 2.75 10.95 39.89
C GLY A 354 3.94 11.90 39.79
N GLN A 355 3.65 13.10 39.32
CA GLN A 355 4.48 14.29 39.40
C GLN A 355 4.79 14.64 40.85
N TRP A 356 6.06 14.58 41.27
CA TRP A 356 6.55 15.41 42.36
C TRP A 356 7.82 16.12 41.87
N SER A 357 7.74 17.44 41.75
CA SER A 357 8.93 18.30 41.65
C SER A 357 8.82 19.42 42.70
N ASN A 358 9.99 19.73 43.24
CA ASN A 358 10.35 20.79 44.20
C ASN A 358 10.01 20.54 45.68
N ALA A 359 11.03 20.26 46.50
CA ALA A 359 11.87 21.31 47.08
C ALA A 359 12.95 20.75 48.04
N THR A 360 14.11 21.44 48.04
CA THR A 360 15.02 21.75 49.18
C THR A 360 15.93 20.68 49.83
N SER A 361 17.24 20.96 49.67
CA SER A 361 18.36 20.95 50.65
C SER A 361 18.85 19.63 51.30
N GLY A 362 20.17 19.35 51.16
CA GLY A 362 20.91 18.18 51.71
C GLY A 362 21.12 18.20 53.24
N PRO A 363 22.19 17.62 53.84
CA PRO A 363 23.22 16.66 53.37
C PRO A 363 23.34 15.40 54.30
N HIS A 364 24.43 14.61 54.15
CA HIS A 364 24.89 13.47 54.98
C HIS A 364 24.24 12.10 54.71
N ALA A 365 24.91 10.95 54.83
CA ALA A 365 26.31 10.54 54.98
C ALA A 365 26.32 8.99 54.92
N LEU A 366 27.51 8.45 54.61
CA LEU A 366 27.99 7.05 54.75
C LEU A 366 27.49 6.02 53.75
#